data_AF-A0A1H8P294-F1
#
_entry.id   AF-A0A1H8P294-F1
#
_cell.length_a   1.000
_cell.length_b   1.000
_cell.length_c   1.000
_cell.angle_alpha   90.00
_cell.angle_beta   90.00
_cell.angle_gamma   90.00
#
_symmetry.space_group_name_H-M   'P 1'
#
loop_
_entity.id
_entity.type
_entity.pdbx_description
1 polymer ?
#
loop_
_entity_poly.entity_id
_entity_poly.type
_entity_poly.pdbx_seq_one_letter_code
_entity_poly.pdbx_strand_id
1 'polypeptide(L)'
;MRAIRDACQTILKMPAHFTTWPGSLRPIFDGSYQGLRIQEQAVRLDSETLASFGTFQIPTPLWDAMSRYACWVEPAIVHEWVQLMQRYDASYDTGTLHLALQWQESRRDTQQVRQLVSQRLLDPSPLPCVWSRSDLHRQKNYAIDHCFPWSRWNNNDLWNLLPATEKANQAKSDRLPAADVMQRAKVDILHWWQCLDDNATICQQFRDEAAVALPLATPTSPLDAIFNSALLQRQRLKANQQLAEWVGITQK
;
A
#
# COMPACT_ATOMS: atom_id res chain seq x y z
N MET A 1 7.70 -5.93 20.49
CA MET A 1 8.12 -4.50 20.47
C MET A 1 9.59 -4.24 20.82
N ARG A 2 10.30 -5.07 21.61
CA ARG A 2 11.72 -4.79 21.97
C ARG A 2 12.66 -4.70 20.76
N ALA A 3 12.53 -5.63 19.81
CA ALA A 3 13.30 -5.59 18.56
C ALA A 3 13.08 -4.29 17.77
N ILE A 4 11.83 -3.82 17.67
CA ILE A 4 11.50 -2.55 16.99
C ILE A 4 12.17 -1.36 17.68
N ARG A 5 12.09 -1.31 19.02
CA ARG A 5 12.77 -0.28 19.82
C ARG A 5 14.27 -0.25 19.53
N ASP A 6 14.91 -1.41 19.57
CA ASP A 6 16.35 -1.53 19.41
C ASP A 6 16.78 -1.18 17.98
N ALA A 7 15.95 -1.53 16.98
CA ALA A 7 16.14 -1.12 15.60
C ALA A 7 16.04 0.40 15.43
N CYS A 8 15.01 1.06 15.97
CA CYS A 8 14.86 2.52 15.91
C CYS A 8 16.06 3.25 16.52
N GLN A 9 16.54 2.79 17.67
CA GLN A 9 17.74 3.36 18.31
C GLN A 9 18.99 3.14 17.47
N THR A 10 19.14 1.95 16.89
CA THR A 10 20.31 1.61 16.06
C THR A 10 20.35 2.48 14.81
N ILE A 11 19.23 2.66 14.12
CA ILE A 11 19.13 3.51 12.92
C ILE A 11 19.61 4.93 13.23
N LEU A 12 19.12 5.53 14.31
CA LEU A 12 19.45 6.91 14.68
C LEU A 12 20.91 7.07 15.17
N LYS A 13 21.41 6.12 15.97
CA LYS A 13 22.77 6.18 16.53
C LYS A 13 23.87 5.80 15.53
N MET A 14 23.52 5.03 14.50
CA MET A 14 24.49 4.49 13.54
C MET A 14 24.33 5.12 12.16
N PRO A 15 23.62 4.52 11.17
CA PRO A 15 23.67 5.02 9.80
C PRO A 15 23.18 6.47 9.68
N ALA A 16 22.17 6.90 10.44
CA ALA A 16 21.71 8.28 10.39
C ALA A 16 22.77 9.26 10.90
N HIS A 17 23.42 8.95 12.02
CA HIS A 17 24.44 9.80 12.63
C HIS A 17 25.71 9.90 11.77
N PHE A 18 26.16 8.80 11.20
CA PHE A 18 27.42 8.74 10.45
C PHE A 18 27.28 9.04 8.95
N THR A 19 26.06 9.11 8.42
CA THR A 19 25.83 9.57 7.04
C THR A 19 25.73 11.09 7.04
N THR A 20 26.84 11.77 6.75
CA THR A 20 26.94 13.24 6.81
C THR A 20 27.03 13.88 5.42
N TRP A 21 26.75 15.18 5.35
CA TRP A 21 26.96 15.95 4.14
C TRP A 21 28.46 15.95 3.75
N PRO A 22 28.80 15.88 2.45
CA PRO A 22 30.18 15.90 2.00
C PRO A 22 30.95 17.10 2.57
N GLY A 23 32.13 16.85 3.15
CA GLY A 23 32.95 17.89 3.78
C GLY A 23 32.41 18.44 5.10
N SER A 24 31.42 17.78 5.71
CA SER A 24 30.82 18.19 6.98
C SER A 24 30.64 17.02 7.95
N LEU A 25 30.56 17.32 9.24
CA LEU A 25 30.10 16.40 10.28
C LEU A 25 28.59 16.47 10.50
N ARG A 26 27.87 17.30 9.73
CA ARG A 26 26.42 17.44 9.83
C ARG A 26 25.72 16.20 9.24
N PRO A 27 24.92 15.47 10.02
CA PRO A 27 24.10 14.36 9.51
C PRO A 27 23.16 14.81 8.39
N ILE A 28 22.98 13.94 7.39
CA ILE A 28 22.00 14.14 6.31
C ILE A 28 20.59 13.87 6.82
N PHE A 29 20.44 12.80 7.58
CA PHE A 29 19.18 12.36 8.15
C PHE A 29 19.01 12.92 9.56
N ASP A 30 17.77 13.24 9.91
CA ASP A 30 17.40 13.69 11.25
C ASP A 30 16.33 12.76 11.83
N GLY A 31 16.10 12.84 13.13
CA GLY A 31 15.10 12.04 13.79
C GLY A 31 15.17 12.15 15.30
N SER A 32 14.09 11.73 15.94
CA SER A 32 13.99 11.66 17.39
C SER A 32 13.55 10.28 17.81
N TYR A 33 14.10 9.79 18.92
CA TYR A 33 13.64 8.57 19.55
C TYR A 33 12.78 8.93 20.76
N GLN A 34 11.65 8.23 20.92
CA GLN A 34 10.81 8.32 22.10
C GLN A 34 10.86 7.01 22.88
N GLY A 35 11.23 7.11 24.15
CA GLY A 35 11.31 5.98 25.06
C GLY A 35 9.93 5.44 25.38
N LEU A 36 9.62 4.22 24.93
CA LEU A 36 8.36 3.54 25.25
C LEU A 36 8.58 2.46 26.32
N ARG A 37 7.72 2.44 27.35
CA ARG A 37 7.62 1.30 28.26
C ARG A 37 6.91 0.16 27.54
N ILE A 38 7.65 -0.89 27.21
CA ILE A 38 7.11 -2.08 26.56
C ILE A 38 6.49 -3.00 27.63
N GLN A 39 5.22 -3.34 27.44
CA GLN A 39 4.50 -4.31 28.25
C GLN A 39 4.45 -5.67 27.54
N GLU A 40 4.37 -6.77 28.30
CA GLU A 40 4.24 -8.12 27.77
C GLU A 40 2.77 -8.46 27.48
N GLN A 41 2.24 -7.80 26.46
CA GLN A 41 0.89 -8.02 25.96
C GLN A 41 0.87 -8.02 24.43
N ALA A 42 -0.21 -8.53 23.85
CA ALA A 42 -0.44 -8.40 22.42
C ALA A 42 -0.50 -6.91 22.06
N VAL A 43 0.24 -6.53 21.02
CA VAL A 43 0.30 -5.15 20.52
C VAL A 43 -0.03 -5.19 19.03
N ARG A 44 -0.90 -4.27 18.61
CA ARG A 44 -1.16 -4.02 17.19
C ARG A 44 -0.03 -3.16 16.62
N LEU A 45 0.49 -3.53 15.45
CA LEU A 45 1.49 -2.73 14.74
C LEU A 45 0.79 -1.79 13.76
N ASP A 46 0.14 -0.77 14.29
CA ASP A 46 -0.48 0.30 13.51
C ASP A 46 0.41 1.56 13.45
N SER A 47 0.00 2.54 12.66
CA SER A 47 0.75 3.79 12.48
C SER A 47 0.94 4.54 13.80
N GLU A 48 -0.04 4.53 14.70
CA GLU A 48 0.03 5.21 16.00
C GLU A 48 1.08 4.54 16.90
N THR A 49 1.01 3.21 17.01
CA THR A 49 1.95 2.41 17.78
C THR A 49 3.37 2.58 17.24
N LEU A 50 3.56 2.56 15.93
CA LEU A 50 4.88 2.75 15.32
C LEU A 50 5.42 4.17 15.50
N ALA A 51 4.55 5.19 15.41
CA ALA A 51 4.93 6.59 15.67
C ALA A 51 5.38 6.83 17.12
N SER A 52 4.92 6.01 18.08
CA SER A 52 5.33 6.11 19.48
C SER A 52 6.82 5.83 19.74
N PHE A 53 7.54 5.23 18.77
CA PHE A 53 8.99 5.03 18.87
C PHE A 53 9.79 6.28 18.47
N GLY A 54 9.15 7.26 17.85
CA GLY A 54 9.76 8.50 17.41
C GLY A 54 9.62 8.75 15.91
N THR A 55 10.54 9.53 15.35
CA THR A 55 10.48 10.02 13.97
C THR A 55 11.82 9.87 13.27
N PHE A 56 11.79 9.67 11.96
CA PHE A 56 12.93 9.70 11.07
C PHE A 56 12.61 10.59 9.88
N GLN A 57 13.53 11.47 9.51
CA GLN A 57 13.34 12.51 8.52
C GLN A 57 14.35 12.37 7.39
N ILE A 58 13.85 12.40 6.16
CA ILE A 58 14.63 12.32 4.93
C ILE A 58 14.45 13.64 4.17
N PRO A 59 15.54 14.33 3.76
CA PRO A 59 15.43 15.50 2.91
C PRO A 59 14.66 15.20 1.61
N THR A 60 13.66 16.03 1.28
CA THR A 60 12.80 15.84 0.09
C THR A 60 13.57 15.58 -1.21
N PRO A 61 14.67 16.31 -1.53
CA PRO A 61 15.43 16.03 -2.75
C PRO A 61 16.01 14.61 -2.81
N LEU A 62 16.42 14.06 -1.66
CA LEU A 62 16.94 12.70 -1.57
C LEU A 62 15.81 11.68 -1.70
N TRP A 63 14.68 11.92 -1.05
CA TRP A 63 13.49 11.08 -1.20
C TRP A 63 13.04 10.97 -2.66
N ASP A 64 12.96 12.11 -3.36
CA ASP A 64 12.57 12.16 -4.77
C ASP A 64 13.60 11.49 -5.68
N ALA A 65 14.90 11.63 -5.37
CA ALA A 65 15.95 10.96 -6.12
C ALA A 65 15.89 9.43 -5.93
N MET A 66 15.85 8.95 -4.69
CA MET A 66 15.75 7.51 -4.38
C MET A 66 14.50 6.89 -4.98
N SER A 67 13.35 7.59 -4.92
CA SER A 67 12.10 7.11 -5.49
C SER A 67 12.17 6.99 -7.02
N ARG A 68 12.81 7.94 -7.71
CA ARG A 68 12.95 7.92 -9.17
C ARG A 68 13.95 6.88 -9.67
N TYR A 69 15.02 6.65 -8.91
CA TYR A 69 16.08 5.70 -9.25
C TYR A 69 15.97 4.38 -8.50
N ALA A 70 14.80 4.07 -7.91
CA ALA A 70 14.59 2.90 -7.06
C ALA A 70 15.02 1.59 -7.75
N CYS A 71 14.73 1.44 -9.04
CA CYS A 71 15.11 0.25 -9.82
C CYS A 71 16.63 0.07 -9.99
N TRP A 72 17.44 1.09 -9.72
CA TRP A 72 18.91 1.02 -9.70
C TRP A 72 19.44 0.93 -8.26
N VAL A 73 18.80 1.66 -7.33
CA VAL A 73 19.20 1.74 -5.93
C VAL A 73 18.96 0.40 -5.21
N GLU A 74 17.81 -0.23 -5.44
CA GLU A 74 17.46 -1.48 -4.76
C GLU A 74 18.44 -2.62 -5.08
N PRO A 75 18.74 -2.95 -6.36
CA PRO A 75 19.73 -3.99 -6.66
C PRO A 75 21.13 -3.67 -6.09
N ALA A 76 21.53 -2.40 -6.09
CA ALA A 76 22.82 -1.99 -5.53
C ALA A 76 22.86 -2.20 -4.00
N ILE A 77 21.81 -1.79 -3.27
CA ILE A 77 21.72 -1.99 -1.82
C ILE A 77 21.72 -3.49 -1.49
N VAL A 78 20.92 -4.29 -2.20
CA VAL A 78 20.88 -5.75 -2.01
C VAL A 78 22.27 -6.34 -2.23
N HIS A 79 22.97 -5.93 -3.29
CA HIS A 79 24.31 -6.42 -3.58
C HIS A 79 25.31 -6.09 -2.46
N GLU A 80 25.30 -4.86 -1.95
CA GLU A 80 26.17 -4.45 -0.83
C GLU A 80 25.88 -5.25 0.46
N TRP A 81 24.60 -5.52 0.74
CA TRP A 81 24.23 -6.39 1.87
C TRP A 81 24.71 -7.82 1.68
N VAL A 82 24.59 -8.38 0.48
CA VAL A 82 25.12 -9.72 0.18
C VAL A 82 26.63 -9.77 0.40
N GLN A 83 27.37 -8.78 -0.12
CA GLN A 83 28.82 -8.72 0.09
C GLN A 83 29.17 -8.60 1.58
N LEU A 84 28.42 -7.79 2.33
CA LEU A 84 28.64 -7.63 3.77
C LEU A 84 28.38 -8.93 4.54
N MET A 85 27.26 -9.61 4.27
CA MET A 85 26.90 -10.89 4.90
C MET A 85 27.95 -11.96 4.60
N GLN A 86 28.46 -12.01 3.37
CA GLN A 86 29.51 -12.95 2.97
C GLN A 86 30.85 -12.70 3.71
N ARG A 87 31.15 -11.46 4.10
CA ARG A 87 32.32 -11.14 4.94
C ARG A 87 32.17 -11.65 6.38
N TYR A 88 30.94 -11.73 6.90
CA TYR A 88 30.68 -12.27 8.23
C TYR A 88 30.73 -13.80 8.24
N ASP A 89 30.23 -14.44 7.18
CA ASP A 89 30.29 -15.89 7.02
C ASP A 89 30.47 -16.26 5.55
N ALA A 90 31.71 -16.66 5.22
CA ALA A 90 32.10 -17.02 3.86
C ALA A 90 31.57 -18.39 3.41
N SER A 91 30.91 -19.16 4.30
CA SER A 91 30.33 -20.46 3.94
C SER A 91 29.06 -20.33 3.09
N TYR A 92 28.38 -19.19 3.15
CA TYR A 92 27.22 -18.91 2.30
C TYR A 92 27.66 -18.43 0.92
N ASP A 93 27.09 -19.06 -0.12
CA ASP A 93 27.27 -18.58 -1.48
C ASP A 93 26.41 -17.34 -1.75
N THR A 94 26.87 -16.52 -2.69
CA THR A 94 26.23 -15.26 -3.09
C THR A 94 24.79 -15.47 -3.56
N GLY A 95 24.45 -16.59 -4.19
CA GLY A 95 23.10 -16.90 -4.67
C GLY A 95 22.13 -17.14 -3.52
N THR A 96 22.53 -17.94 -2.54
CA THR A 96 21.74 -18.17 -1.32
C THR A 96 21.45 -16.87 -0.57
N LEU A 97 22.45 -15.98 -0.44
CA LEU A 97 22.27 -14.69 0.22
C LEU A 97 21.35 -13.75 -0.56
N HIS A 98 21.44 -13.71 -1.89
CA HIS A 98 20.49 -12.95 -2.72
C HIS A 98 19.05 -13.46 -2.55
N LEU A 99 18.86 -14.78 -2.53
CA LEU A 99 17.54 -15.39 -2.31
C LEU A 99 16.99 -15.05 -0.91
N ALA A 100 17.85 -15.00 0.11
CA ALA A 100 17.45 -14.65 1.47
C ALA A 100 17.04 -13.17 1.62
N LEU A 101 17.64 -12.28 0.82
CA LEU A 101 17.34 -10.85 0.79
C LEU A 101 16.26 -10.48 -0.23
N GLN A 102 15.82 -11.43 -1.05
CA GLN A 102 14.72 -11.20 -1.98
C GLN A 102 13.47 -10.83 -1.19
N TRP A 103 12.95 -9.64 -1.46
CA TRP A 103 11.69 -9.22 -0.86
C TRP A 103 10.62 -10.24 -1.26
N GLN A 104 9.94 -10.83 -0.28
CA GLN A 104 8.79 -11.68 -0.60
C GLN A 104 7.71 -10.78 -1.16
N GLU A 105 7.50 -10.86 -2.48
CA GLU A 105 6.34 -10.22 -3.10
C GLU A 105 5.09 -10.72 -2.39
N SER A 106 4.25 -9.76 -1.99
CA SER A 106 2.91 -10.07 -1.49
C SER A 106 2.22 -10.95 -2.53
N ARG A 107 1.53 -12.01 -2.11
CA ARG A 107 0.77 -12.82 -3.06
C ARG A 107 -0.49 -12.05 -3.43
N ARG A 108 -0.90 -12.04 -4.71
CA ARG A 108 -2.20 -11.47 -5.09
C ARG A 108 -3.30 -12.23 -4.36
N ASP A 109 -4.05 -11.53 -3.51
CA ASP A 109 -5.08 -12.13 -2.68
C ASP A 109 -6.34 -11.27 -2.68
N THR A 110 -7.48 -11.92 -2.91
CA THR A 110 -8.81 -11.29 -2.91
C THR A 110 -9.79 -12.06 -2.03
N GLN A 111 -9.33 -13.06 -1.29
CA GLN A 111 -10.18 -14.01 -0.56
C GLN A 111 -11.01 -13.30 0.50
N GLN A 112 -10.39 -12.44 1.32
CA GLN A 112 -11.09 -11.67 2.36
C GLN A 112 -12.22 -10.83 1.75
N VAL A 113 -11.92 -10.07 0.69
CA VAL A 113 -12.93 -9.22 0.03
C VAL A 113 -14.01 -10.03 -0.67
N ARG A 114 -13.66 -11.18 -1.27
CA ARG A 114 -14.64 -12.11 -1.83
C ARG A 114 -15.59 -12.65 -0.77
N GLN A 115 -15.11 -12.95 0.43
CA GLN A 115 -15.96 -13.33 1.56
C GLN A 115 -16.88 -12.18 1.99
N LEU A 116 -16.35 -10.96 2.11
CA LEU A 116 -17.13 -9.77 2.45
C LEU A 116 -18.23 -9.48 1.41
N VAL A 117 -17.92 -9.57 0.12
CA VAL A 117 -18.91 -9.42 -0.96
C VAL A 117 -19.95 -10.53 -0.91
N SER A 118 -19.52 -11.79 -0.72
CA SER A 118 -20.46 -12.93 -0.58
C SER A 118 -21.44 -12.72 0.58
N GLN A 119 -20.93 -12.24 1.71
CA GLN A 119 -21.75 -11.93 2.87
C GLN A 119 -22.69 -10.74 2.61
N ARG A 120 -22.22 -9.69 1.95
CA ARG A 120 -23.04 -8.52 1.57
C ARG A 120 -24.16 -8.87 0.59
N LEU A 121 -23.94 -9.85 -0.28
CA LEU A 121 -24.95 -10.37 -1.21
C LEU A 121 -26.05 -11.22 -0.53
N LEU A 122 -25.93 -11.54 0.76
CA LEU A 122 -27.05 -12.13 1.52
C LEU A 122 -28.14 -11.09 1.85
N ASP A 123 -27.77 -9.81 1.89
CA ASP A 123 -28.70 -8.69 2.04
C ASP A 123 -29.32 -8.34 0.68
N PRO A 124 -30.66 -8.34 0.53
CA PRO A 124 -31.33 -8.06 -0.74
C PRO A 124 -31.14 -6.62 -1.25
N SER A 125 -30.60 -5.71 -0.44
CA SER A 125 -30.25 -4.36 -0.84
C SER A 125 -29.26 -4.41 -2.01
N PRO A 126 -29.49 -3.64 -3.10
CA PRO A 126 -28.65 -3.67 -4.28
C PRO A 126 -27.16 -3.53 -3.95
N LEU A 127 -26.32 -4.29 -4.64
CA LEU A 127 -24.87 -4.13 -4.60
C LEU A 127 -24.38 -3.93 -6.04
N PRO A 128 -24.18 -2.69 -6.49
CA PRO A 128 -23.77 -2.43 -7.86
C PRO A 128 -22.31 -2.84 -8.09
N CYS A 129 -22.01 -3.35 -9.28
CA CYS A 129 -20.65 -3.36 -9.80
C CYS A 129 -20.14 -1.93 -9.88
N VAL A 130 -18.98 -1.64 -9.27
CA VAL A 130 -18.42 -0.28 -9.22
C VAL A 130 -18.19 0.36 -10.61
N TRP A 131 -17.94 -0.46 -11.63
CA TRP A 131 -17.60 0.02 -12.97
C TRP A 131 -18.78 0.08 -13.94
N SER A 132 -19.74 -0.84 -13.82
CA SER A 132 -20.87 -0.96 -14.76
C SER A 132 -22.22 -0.58 -14.17
N ARG A 133 -22.30 -0.39 -12.84
CA ARG A 133 -23.54 -0.18 -12.07
C ARG A 133 -24.56 -1.30 -12.17
N SER A 134 -24.19 -2.40 -12.82
CA SER A 134 -25.03 -3.59 -12.89
C SER A 134 -25.13 -4.20 -11.50
N ASP A 135 -26.35 -4.44 -11.04
CA ASP A 135 -26.59 -5.08 -9.75
C ASP A 135 -26.01 -6.50 -9.74
N LEU A 136 -25.13 -6.78 -8.77
CA LEU A 136 -24.42 -8.03 -8.65
C LEU A 136 -25.32 -9.19 -8.23
N HIS A 137 -26.45 -8.91 -7.57
CA HIS A 137 -27.48 -9.92 -7.29
C HIS A 137 -28.04 -10.58 -8.54
N ARG A 138 -28.02 -9.85 -9.68
CA ARG A 138 -28.52 -10.35 -10.97
C ARG A 138 -27.43 -11.03 -11.80
N GLN A 139 -26.21 -11.13 -11.30
CA GLN A 139 -25.10 -11.77 -11.99
C GLN A 139 -24.94 -13.20 -11.49
N LYS A 140 -24.70 -14.14 -12.41
CA LYS A 140 -24.37 -15.52 -12.04
C LYS A 140 -23.07 -15.60 -11.24
N ASN A 141 -22.08 -14.79 -11.64
CA ASN A 141 -20.76 -14.71 -11.03
C ASN A 141 -20.33 -13.24 -10.90
N TYR A 142 -19.42 -12.97 -9.97
CA TYR A 142 -18.78 -11.67 -9.80
C TYR A 142 -17.26 -11.82 -9.61
N ALA A 143 -16.54 -10.71 -9.81
CA ALA A 143 -15.11 -10.59 -9.60
C ALA A 143 -14.80 -9.56 -8.51
N ILE A 144 -13.59 -9.66 -7.95
CA ILE A 144 -12.99 -8.59 -7.15
C ILE A 144 -11.93 -7.93 -8.04
N ASP A 145 -12.15 -6.69 -8.41
CA ASP A 145 -11.22 -5.90 -9.21
C ASP A 145 -10.27 -5.11 -8.30
N HIS A 146 -9.00 -5.09 -8.68
CA HIS A 146 -7.99 -4.21 -8.09
C HIS A 146 -8.12 -2.83 -8.73
N CYS A 147 -8.63 -1.83 -8.01
CA CYS A 147 -8.84 -0.46 -8.50
C CYS A 147 -7.58 0.07 -9.21
N PHE A 148 -6.43 0.01 -8.55
CA PHE A 148 -5.13 0.11 -9.18
C PHE A 148 -4.57 -1.28 -9.43
N PRO A 149 -4.16 -1.59 -10.68
CA PRO A 149 -3.86 -2.95 -11.10
C PRO A 149 -2.71 -3.55 -10.28
N TRP A 150 -2.94 -4.77 -9.79
CA TRP A 150 -1.97 -5.52 -9.00
C TRP A 150 -0.57 -5.54 -9.63
N SER A 151 -0.49 -5.80 -10.94
CA SER A 151 0.76 -5.87 -11.71
C SER A 151 1.61 -4.58 -11.68
N ARG A 152 1.07 -3.46 -11.20
CA ARG A 152 1.74 -2.15 -11.10
C ARG A 152 1.83 -1.61 -9.68
N TRP A 153 0.96 -2.10 -8.80
CA TRP A 153 0.82 -1.68 -7.42
C TRP A 153 0.36 -2.90 -6.61
N ASN A 154 1.33 -3.68 -6.11
CA ASN A 154 1.15 -4.96 -5.40
C ASN A 154 0.43 -4.79 -4.04
N ASN A 155 -0.82 -4.31 -4.08
CA ASN A 155 -1.61 -3.88 -2.95
C ASN A 155 -2.95 -4.63 -2.95
N ASN A 156 -3.17 -5.42 -1.89
CA ASN A 156 -4.41 -6.16 -1.61
C ASN A 156 -5.26 -5.46 -0.54
N ASP A 157 -5.03 -4.19 -0.30
CA ASP A 157 -5.74 -3.44 0.72
C ASP A 157 -7.22 -3.35 0.36
N LEU A 158 -8.07 -3.32 1.39
CA LEU A 158 -9.51 -3.30 1.27
C LEU A 158 -10.00 -2.11 0.43
N TRP A 159 -9.35 -0.95 0.53
CA TRP A 159 -9.71 0.22 -0.28
C TRP A 159 -9.47 0.00 -1.79
N ASN A 160 -8.48 -0.82 -2.14
CA ASN A 160 -8.07 -1.08 -3.52
C ASN A 160 -8.84 -2.26 -4.16
N LEU A 161 -9.66 -2.98 -3.39
CA LEU A 161 -10.38 -4.18 -3.84
C LEU A 161 -11.88 -3.90 -3.93
N LEU A 162 -12.42 -3.94 -5.15
CA LEU A 162 -13.76 -3.47 -5.46
C LEU A 162 -14.65 -4.57 -6.06
N PRO A 163 -15.95 -4.63 -5.71
CA PRO A 163 -16.89 -5.58 -6.29
C PRO A 163 -17.20 -5.20 -7.75
N ALA A 164 -16.95 -6.14 -8.67
CA ALA A 164 -17.11 -5.91 -10.10
C ALA A 164 -17.79 -7.08 -10.81
N THR A 165 -18.38 -6.82 -11.97
CA THR A 165 -18.74 -7.90 -12.90
C THR A 165 -17.47 -8.50 -13.51
N GLU A 166 -17.49 -9.79 -13.86
CA GLU A 166 -16.36 -10.44 -14.54
C GLU A 166 -16.01 -9.71 -15.86
N LYS A 167 -17.04 -9.28 -16.60
CA LYS A 167 -16.88 -8.50 -17.83
C LYS A 167 -16.13 -7.19 -17.59
N ALA A 168 -16.47 -6.45 -16.54
CA ALA A 168 -15.79 -5.21 -16.19
C ALA A 168 -14.32 -5.44 -15.82
N ASN A 169 -14.09 -6.41 -14.94
CA ASN A 169 -12.76 -6.76 -14.46
C ASN A 169 -11.85 -7.21 -15.62
N GLN A 170 -12.35 -8.05 -16.53
CA GLN A 170 -11.61 -8.48 -17.72
C GLN A 170 -11.37 -7.33 -18.70
N ALA A 171 -12.37 -6.47 -18.93
CA ALA A 171 -12.24 -5.32 -19.81
C ALA A 171 -11.24 -4.27 -19.28
N LYS A 172 -11.10 -4.15 -17.96
CA LYS A 172 -10.08 -3.30 -17.34
C LYS A 172 -8.70 -3.94 -17.41
N SER A 173 -8.57 -5.23 -17.07
CA SER A 173 -7.30 -5.97 -17.07
C SER A 173 -6.23 -5.21 -16.23
N ASP A 174 -4.99 -5.12 -16.71
CA ASP A 174 -3.85 -4.49 -16.04
C ASP A 174 -3.77 -2.96 -16.25
N ARG A 175 -4.84 -2.34 -16.73
CA ARG A 175 -4.90 -0.89 -16.97
C ARG A 175 -5.38 -0.13 -15.73
N LEU A 176 -4.93 1.12 -15.63
CA LEU A 176 -5.39 2.06 -14.62
C LEU A 176 -6.74 2.67 -15.05
N PRO A 177 -7.76 2.77 -14.19
CA PRO A 177 -8.98 3.51 -14.50
C PRO A 177 -8.64 4.97 -14.83
N ALA A 178 -9.18 5.48 -15.93
CA ALA A 178 -9.04 6.89 -16.27
C ALA A 178 -9.72 7.79 -15.20
N ALA A 179 -9.30 9.05 -15.10
CA ALA A 179 -9.81 9.95 -14.06
C ALA A 179 -11.33 10.15 -14.15
N ASP A 180 -11.87 10.25 -15.36
CA ASP A 180 -13.30 10.34 -15.62
C ASP A 180 -14.06 9.06 -15.24
N VAL A 181 -13.45 7.87 -15.46
CA VAL A 181 -14.00 6.58 -15.02
C VAL A 181 -14.09 6.52 -13.50
N MET A 182 -13.03 6.91 -12.79
CA MET A 182 -13.04 7.00 -11.33
C MET A 182 -14.17 7.90 -10.85
N GLN A 183 -14.31 9.10 -11.44
CA GLN A 183 -15.37 10.04 -11.06
C GLN A 183 -16.77 9.48 -11.32
N ARG A 184 -16.99 8.80 -12.46
CA ARG A 184 -18.29 8.13 -12.73
C ARG A 184 -18.58 7.02 -11.74
N ALA A 185 -17.56 6.29 -11.28
CA ALA A 185 -17.67 5.21 -10.31
C ALA A 185 -17.71 5.68 -8.85
N LYS A 186 -17.53 6.98 -8.58
CA LYS A 186 -17.37 7.53 -7.22
C LYS A 186 -18.47 7.07 -6.27
N VAL A 187 -19.74 7.20 -6.67
CA VAL A 187 -20.88 6.83 -5.82
C VAL A 187 -20.85 5.34 -5.46
N ASP A 188 -20.55 4.48 -6.42
CA ASP A 188 -20.54 3.02 -6.23
C ASP A 188 -19.31 2.58 -5.41
N ILE A 189 -18.16 3.23 -5.60
CA ILE A 189 -16.95 3.03 -4.78
C ILE A 189 -17.20 3.45 -3.33
N LEU A 190 -17.75 4.65 -3.12
CA LEU A 190 -18.08 5.14 -1.78
C LEU A 190 -19.12 4.25 -1.09
N HIS A 191 -20.11 3.74 -1.83
CA HIS A 191 -21.08 2.79 -1.29
C HIS A 191 -20.40 1.50 -0.79
N TRP A 192 -19.48 0.94 -1.58
CA TRP A 192 -18.72 -0.22 -1.16
C TRP A 192 -17.82 0.06 0.05
N TRP A 193 -17.09 1.19 0.03
CA TRP A 193 -16.26 1.60 1.15
C TRP A 193 -17.07 1.87 2.42
N GLN A 194 -18.30 2.39 2.31
CA GLN A 194 -19.19 2.53 3.46
C GLN A 194 -19.53 1.17 4.07
N CYS A 195 -19.78 0.14 3.24
CA CYS A 195 -20.00 -1.22 3.75
C CYS A 195 -18.78 -1.77 4.51
N LEU A 196 -17.57 -1.42 4.07
CA LEU A 196 -16.33 -1.81 4.77
C LEU A 196 -16.16 -1.04 6.08
N ASP A 197 -16.50 0.24 6.05
CA ASP A 197 -16.36 1.17 7.17
C ASP A 197 -17.38 0.93 8.29
N ASP A 198 -18.58 0.49 7.94
CA ASP A 198 -19.64 0.12 8.90
C ASP A 198 -19.39 -1.26 9.53
N ASN A 199 -18.50 -2.07 8.96
CA ASN A 199 -18.20 -3.40 9.47
C ASN A 199 -17.21 -3.32 10.64
N ALA A 200 -17.71 -3.52 11.86
CA ALA A 200 -16.95 -3.41 13.11
C ALA A 200 -15.68 -4.28 13.19
N THR A 201 -15.58 -5.37 12.41
CA THR A 201 -14.40 -6.25 12.44
C THR A 201 -13.26 -5.74 11.55
N ILE A 202 -13.58 -5.05 10.46
CA ILE A 202 -12.60 -4.67 9.41
C ILE A 202 -12.51 -3.17 9.16
N CYS A 203 -13.38 -2.34 9.75
CA CYS A 203 -13.38 -0.90 9.54
C CYS A 203 -12.00 -0.28 9.82
N GLN A 204 -11.39 -0.60 10.96
CA GLN A 204 -10.08 -0.07 11.30
C GLN A 204 -8.99 -0.57 10.34
N GLN A 205 -9.07 -1.80 9.86
CA GLN A 205 -8.14 -2.31 8.83
C GLN A 205 -8.25 -1.48 7.56
N PHE A 206 -9.47 -1.30 7.04
CA PHE A 206 -9.73 -0.49 5.85
C PHE A 206 -9.18 0.94 5.99
N ARG A 207 -9.42 1.57 7.14
CA ARG A 207 -9.00 2.94 7.45
C ARG A 207 -7.48 3.08 7.55
N ASP A 208 -6.82 2.15 8.23
CA ASP A 208 -5.36 2.16 8.38
C ASP A 208 -4.67 1.91 7.03
N GLU A 209 -5.14 0.92 6.27
CA GLU A 209 -4.60 0.61 4.94
C GLU A 209 -4.74 1.80 3.98
N ALA A 210 -5.90 2.46 3.97
CA ALA A 210 -6.12 3.66 3.19
C ALA A 210 -5.18 4.81 3.61
N ALA A 211 -4.99 5.03 4.91
CA ALA A 211 -4.11 6.09 5.42
C ALA A 211 -2.63 5.84 5.11
N VAL A 212 -2.19 4.58 5.12
CA VAL A 212 -0.81 4.21 4.78
C VAL A 212 -0.55 4.34 3.28
N ALA A 213 -1.50 3.90 2.44
CA ALA A 213 -1.28 3.81 1.00
C ALA A 213 -1.59 5.11 0.24
N LEU A 214 -2.52 5.93 0.73
CA LEU A 214 -3.05 7.07 0.00
C LEU A 214 -2.53 8.40 0.54
N PRO A 215 -2.08 9.31 -0.34
CA PRO A 215 -1.52 10.59 0.08
C PRO A 215 -2.58 11.45 0.74
N LEU A 216 -2.25 12.08 1.86
CA LEU A 216 -3.14 12.98 2.63
C LEU A 216 -4.32 12.28 3.32
N ALA A 217 -4.48 10.96 3.16
CA ALA A 217 -5.49 10.22 3.90
C ALA A 217 -5.04 10.02 5.35
N THR A 218 -5.97 10.12 6.27
CA THR A 218 -5.79 9.77 7.69
C THR A 218 -6.83 8.71 8.08
N PRO A 219 -6.61 7.95 9.16
CA PRO A 219 -7.60 6.98 9.62
C PRO A 219 -8.96 7.63 9.96
N THR A 220 -9.01 8.93 10.25
CA THR A 220 -10.25 9.65 10.56
C THR A 220 -10.84 10.41 9.37
N SER A 221 -10.22 10.34 8.19
CA SER A 221 -10.67 11.07 7.00
C SER A 221 -12.05 10.63 6.54
N PRO A 222 -12.95 11.54 6.13
CA PRO A 222 -14.21 11.14 5.51
C PRO A 222 -13.95 10.36 4.21
N LEU A 223 -14.85 9.45 3.82
CA LEU A 223 -14.65 8.59 2.64
C LEU A 223 -14.43 9.39 1.34
N ASP A 224 -15.06 10.56 1.20
CA ASP A 224 -14.80 11.49 0.10
C ASP A 224 -13.34 11.98 0.05
N ALA A 225 -12.74 12.24 1.21
CA ALA A 225 -11.34 12.63 1.28
C ALA A 225 -10.42 11.46 0.90
N ILE A 226 -10.72 10.24 1.37
CA ILE A 226 -10.02 9.01 0.96
C ILE A 226 -10.10 8.82 -0.56
N PHE A 227 -11.27 9.07 -1.16
CA PHE A 227 -11.46 8.99 -2.61
C PHE A 227 -10.61 10.02 -3.36
N ASN A 228 -10.57 11.26 -2.87
CA ASN A 228 -9.73 12.31 -3.45
C ASN A 228 -8.23 11.97 -3.33
N SER A 229 -7.81 11.38 -2.20
CA SER A 229 -6.46 10.86 -2.00
C SER A 229 -6.13 9.73 -2.98
N ALA A 230 -7.08 8.83 -3.26
CA ALA A 230 -6.93 7.81 -4.29
C ALA A 230 -6.73 8.43 -5.68
N LEU A 231 -7.47 9.49 -6.05
CA LEU A 231 -7.26 10.19 -7.33
C LEU A 231 -5.87 10.81 -7.45
N LEU A 232 -5.35 11.38 -6.36
CA LEU A 232 -3.99 11.92 -6.32
C LEU A 232 -2.96 10.79 -6.48
N GLN A 233 -3.16 9.66 -5.82
CA GLN A 233 -2.28 8.49 -5.97
C GLN A 233 -2.32 7.93 -7.38
N ARG A 234 -3.51 7.84 -8.00
CA ARG A 234 -3.68 7.47 -9.41
C ARG A 234 -2.83 8.37 -10.32
N GLN A 235 -2.88 9.69 -10.11
CA GLN A 235 -2.10 10.65 -10.91
C GLN A 235 -0.59 10.41 -10.77
N ARG A 236 -0.10 10.15 -9.55
CA ARG A 236 1.30 9.82 -9.29
C ARG A 236 1.72 8.54 -10.00
N LEU A 237 0.92 7.48 -9.91
CA LEU A 237 1.19 6.21 -10.60
C LEU A 237 1.25 6.36 -12.11
N LYS A 238 0.29 7.11 -12.68
CA LYS A 238 0.27 7.41 -14.11
C LYS A 238 1.52 8.18 -14.56
N ALA A 239 1.94 9.19 -13.79
CA ALA A 239 3.11 10.01 -14.12
C ALA A 239 4.42 9.21 -14.00
N ASN A 240 4.59 8.42 -12.94
CA ASN A 240 5.84 7.72 -12.65
C ASN A 240 6.05 6.48 -13.53
N GLN A 241 4.98 5.76 -13.88
CA GLN A 241 5.07 4.46 -14.58
C GLN A 241 4.50 4.49 -16.01
N GLN A 242 3.98 5.64 -16.48
CA GLN A 242 3.38 5.80 -17.82
C GLN A 242 2.30 4.77 -18.17
N LEU A 243 1.49 4.35 -17.19
CA LEU A 243 0.53 3.24 -17.34
C LEU A 243 -0.55 3.50 -18.39
N ALA A 244 -0.92 2.47 -19.16
CA ALA A 244 -2.08 2.52 -20.03
C ALA A 244 -3.37 2.71 -19.22
N GLU A 245 -4.29 3.51 -19.75
CA GLU A 245 -5.55 3.83 -19.07
C GLU A 245 -6.72 3.08 -19.68
N TRP A 246 -7.69 2.76 -18.84
CA TRP A 246 -8.96 2.18 -19.23
C TRP A 246 -10.08 3.22 -19.11
N VAL A 247 -10.82 3.42 -20.21
CA VAL A 247 -11.87 4.45 -20.35
C VAL A 247 -13.27 3.95 -19.99
N GLY A 248 -13.37 2.76 -19.39
CA GLY A 248 -14.62 2.17 -18.92
C GLY A 248 -15.24 1.18 -19.91
N ILE A 249 -16.43 0.69 -19.57
CA ILE A 249 -17.26 -0.16 -20.44
C ILE A 249 -18.26 0.73 -21.15
N THR A 250 -18.45 0.53 -22.45
CA THR A 250 -19.60 1.07 -23.16
C THR A 250 -20.88 0.46 -22.57
N GLN A 251 -21.65 1.28 -21.85
CA GLN A 251 -23.00 0.89 -21.46
C GLN A 251 -23.83 0.80 -22.75
N LYS A 252 -24.35 -0.40 -23.03
CA LYS A 252 -25.38 -0.60 -24.05
C LYS A 252 -26.73 -0.31 -23.44
#